data_AF-A0A7J8Y2R5-F1
#
_entry.id   AF-A0A7J8Y2R5-F1
#
_cell.length_a   1.000
_cell.length_b   1.000
_cell.length_c   1.000
_cell.angle_alpha   90.00
_cell.angle_beta   90.00
_cell.angle_gamma   90.00
#
_symmetry.space_group_name_H-M   'P 1'
#
loop_
_entity.id
_entity.type
_entity.pdbx_description
1 polymer ?
#
loop_
_entity_poly.entity_id
_entity_poly.type
_entity_poly.pdbx_seq_one_letter_code
_entity_poly.pdbx_strand_id
1 'polypeptide(L)'
;MHPSSHIFGNTELGSHCVLMTGAVVGDDLPGHTVIGCNNIIGHHAVVGIKCQDMKYKLGDECFLDVGDNNDIREFTSIHRSSKSRDRTVIGDNNLIMGSCHIAHDCKIGNNNIFANTTLLAGHVIVEDYVHTGGATVVHQFCYIGSFSFIGGGSVVSQDVPKYMMVSGDRAELRGLNFEGLRRCGFQVTEIKSLRTAYRKIFMPSNTNSMGFDERLYEVVLPLSLNIMKIWAAFLLYVPCSSPFVILLLKIVVEYANSDNGAVLESIAGHFQAMYSICGMYQREPIQEALACFIKAAIGLTYVTRTGERVAYTNVSNTCILNSLSSIFIFVEDRHLLLMSECVGHEYYKGNEDSG
;
A
#
# COMPACT_ATOMS: atom_id res chain seq x y z
N MET A 1 28.76 14.45 8.43
CA MET A 1 28.68 13.69 9.70
C MET A 1 29.23 14.55 10.82
N HIS A 2 28.45 14.80 11.87
CA HIS A 2 28.92 15.48 13.08
C HIS A 2 29.79 14.55 13.94
N PRO A 3 30.60 15.09 14.88
CA PRO A 3 31.35 14.27 15.83
C PRO A 3 30.45 13.28 16.58
N SER A 4 30.94 12.07 16.79
CA SER A 4 30.26 10.97 17.48
C SER A 4 29.01 10.42 16.78
N SER A 5 28.81 10.69 15.48
CA SER A 5 27.90 9.89 14.67
C SER A 5 28.60 8.67 14.10
N HIS A 6 27.88 7.55 13.95
CA HIS A 6 28.44 6.27 13.49
C HIS A 6 27.62 5.66 12.36
N ILE A 7 28.30 5.03 11.40
CA ILE A 7 27.70 4.20 10.36
C ILE A 7 28.29 2.79 10.49
N PHE A 8 27.45 1.76 10.43
CA PHE A 8 27.85 0.36 10.60
C PHE A 8 27.43 -0.52 9.42
N GLY A 9 28.06 -1.69 9.33
CA GLY A 9 27.72 -2.75 8.38
C GLY A 9 27.66 -2.31 6.92
N ASN A 10 26.81 -3.02 6.18
CA ASN A 10 26.51 -2.70 4.79
C ASN A 10 25.44 -1.61 4.76
N THR A 11 25.88 -0.35 4.71
CA THR A 11 24.99 0.82 4.75
C THR A 11 25.38 1.83 3.67
N GLU A 12 24.40 2.23 2.88
CA GLU A 12 24.52 3.26 1.86
C GLU A 12 23.78 4.53 2.29
N LEU A 13 24.45 5.68 2.17
CA LEU A 13 23.84 6.99 2.40
C LEU A 13 23.96 7.85 1.15
N GLY A 14 22.84 8.43 0.73
CA GLY A 14 22.76 9.37 -0.36
C GLY A 14 23.46 10.70 -0.04
N SER A 15 23.58 11.52 -1.08
CA SER A 15 24.28 12.80 -1.00
C SER A 15 23.58 13.78 -0.06
N HIS A 16 24.36 14.65 0.58
CA HIS A 16 23.89 15.71 1.48
C HIS A 16 23.12 15.24 2.73
N CYS A 17 23.26 13.97 3.12
CA CYS A 17 22.76 13.52 4.41
C CYS A 17 23.55 14.13 5.58
N VAL A 18 22.83 14.53 6.62
CA VAL A 18 23.39 15.11 7.84
C VAL A 18 23.11 14.20 9.02
N LEU A 19 24.17 13.58 9.55
CA LEU A 19 24.09 12.81 10.80
C LEU A 19 24.54 13.70 11.95
N MET A 20 23.63 13.95 12.89
CA MET A 20 23.88 14.73 14.09
C MET A 20 24.66 13.92 15.14
N THR A 21 25.18 14.60 16.16
CA THR A 21 25.98 13.96 17.21
C THR A 21 25.22 12.83 17.90
N GLY A 22 25.89 11.68 18.03
CA GLY A 22 25.33 10.47 18.63
C GLY A 22 24.41 9.66 17.72
N ALA A 23 24.11 10.11 16.49
CA ALA A 23 23.32 9.34 15.54
C ALA A 23 24.04 8.04 15.14
N VAL A 24 23.31 6.93 15.10
CA VAL A 24 23.82 5.62 14.67
C VAL A 24 22.98 5.15 13.49
N VAL A 25 23.64 4.82 12.38
CA VAL A 25 22.99 4.38 11.16
C VAL A 25 23.56 3.04 10.70
N GLY A 26 22.69 2.08 10.40
CA GLY A 26 23.08 0.72 10.03
C GLY A 26 23.48 -0.14 11.22
N ASP A 27 23.86 -1.38 10.92
CA ASP A 27 24.21 -2.41 11.89
C ASP A 27 24.95 -3.56 11.18
N ASP A 28 25.90 -4.20 11.86
CA ASP A 28 26.81 -5.21 11.31
C ASP A 28 26.14 -6.56 10.99
N LEU A 29 24.87 -6.75 11.39
CA LEU A 29 24.12 -7.96 10.99
C LEU A 29 23.91 -8.01 9.47
N PRO A 30 23.85 -9.24 8.89
CA PRO A 30 23.59 -9.43 7.46
C PRO A 30 22.37 -8.65 6.94
N GLY A 31 22.46 -8.26 5.66
CA GLY A 31 21.45 -7.45 4.98
C GLY A 31 21.99 -6.07 4.60
N HIS A 32 21.11 -5.08 4.47
CA HIS A 32 21.45 -3.78 3.90
C HIS A 32 20.58 -2.65 4.44
N THR A 33 21.18 -1.49 4.74
CA THR A 33 20.46 -0.25 5.02
C THR A 33 20.75 0.77 3.94
N VAL A 34 19.71 1.25 3.25
CA VAL A 34 19.81 2.31 2.25
C VAL A 34 19.09 3.54 2.77
N ILE A 35 19.78 4.68 2.75
CA ILE A 35 19.20 5.99 3.00
C ILE A 35 19.44 6.86 1.78
N GLY A 36 18.38 7.48 1.25
CA GLY A 36 18.42 8.39 0.12
C GLY A 36 19.15 9.71 0.41
N CYS A 37 18.91 10.72 -0.40
CA CYS A 37 19.59 12.02 -0.34
C CYS A 37 18.90 13.00 0.62
N ASN A 38 19.68 14.00 1.08
CA ASN A 38 19.20 15.15 1.85
C ASN A 38 18.44 14.80 3.14
N ASN A 39 18.69 13.62 3.73
CA ASN A 39 18.08 13.24 4.99
C ASN A 39 18.83 13.87 6.17
N ILE A 40 18.11 14.28 7.21
CA ILE A 40 18.68 14.73 8.47
C ILE A 40 18.38 13.67 9.53
N ILE A 41 19.43 13.10 10.11
CA ILE A 41 19.36 12.10 11.18
C ILE A 41 19.78 12.76 12.48
N GLY A 42 18.82 12.94 13.37
CA GLY A 42 18.89 13.73 14.60
C GLY A 42 19.74 13.11 15.70
N HIS A 43 19.91 13.87 16.79
CA HIS A 43 20.80 13.49 17.88
C HIS A 43 20.37 12.17 18.51
N HIS A 44 21.32 11.24 18.66
CA HIS A 44 21.06 9.93 19.29
C HIS A 44 19.94 9.12 18.62
N ALA A 45 19.57 9.43 17.37
CA ALA A 45 18.67 8.57 16.60
C ALA A 45 19.41 7.29 16.19
N VAL A 46 18.70 6.16 16.22
CA VAL A 46 19.21 4.84 15.79
C VAL A 46 18.38 4.35 14.61
N VAL A 47 19.01 4.24 13.44
CA VAL A 47 18.31 3.97 12.17
C VAL A 47 18.95 2.77 11.48
N GLY A 48 18.16 1.78 11.08
CA GLY A 48 18.68 0.60 10.39
C GLY A 48 19.29 -0.45 11.32
N ILE A 49 18.83 -0.51 12.57
CA ILE A 49 19.28 -1.51 13.55
C ILE A 49 18.41 -2.77 13.55
N LYS A 50 18.90 -3.84 14.18
CA LYS A 50 18.16 -5.09 14.42
C LYS A 50 16.74 -4.85 14.96
N CYS A 51 15.77 -5.60 14.46
CA CYS A 51 14.41 -5.58 14.98
C CYS A 51 14.28 -6.21 16.39
N GLN A 52 13.13 -5.95 17.02
CA GLN A 52 12.75 -6.49 18.32
C GLN A 52 11.83 -7.72 18.22
N ASP A 53 11.58 -8.25 17.03
CA ASP A 53 10.79 -9.47 16.87
C ASP A 53 11.60 -10.67 17.36
N MET A 54 11.05 -11.41 18.33
CA MET A 54 11.63 -12.65 18.85
C MET A 54 11.72 -13.76 17.81
N LYS A 55 11.00 -13.64 16.70
CA LYS A 55 11.06 -14.58 15.57
C LYS A 55 12.28 -14.37 14.68
N TYR A 56 12.95 -13.23 14.75
CA TYR A 56 14.18 -12.98 14.01
C TYR A 56 15.27 -13.97 14.45
N LYS A 57 15.91 -14.64 13.49
CA LYS A 57 17.01 -15.56 13.78
C LYS A 57 18.34 -14.88 13.51
N LEU A 58 19.30 -15.10 14.41
CA LEU A 58 20.64 -14.57 14.24
C LEU A 58 21.25 -15.10 12.94
N GLY A 59 21.70 -14.18 12.08
CA GLY A 59 22.26 -14.50 10.77
C GLY A 59 21.28 -14.31 9.61
N ASP A 60 19.98 -14.13 9.88
CA ASP A 60 19.04 -13.76 8.83
C ASP A 60 19.33 -12.34 8.34
N GLU A 61 19.29 -12.15 7.03
CA GLU A 61 19.41 -10.83 6.42
C GLU A 61 18.21 -9.95 6.81
N CYS A 62 18.47 -8.68 7.05
CA CYS A 62 17.42 -7.69 7.32
C CYS A 62 17.70 -6.38 6.58
N PHE A 63 16.62 -5.74 6.14
CA PHE A 63 16.67 -4.66 5.16
C PHE A 63 15.89 -3.43 5.63
N LEU A 64 16.44 -2.25 5.38
CA LEU A 64 15.78 -0.96 5.53
C LEU A 64 16.07 -0.11 4.30
N ASP A 65 15.02 0.48 3.72
CA ASP A 65 15.15 1.54 2.72
C ASP A 65 14.45 2.81 3.21
N VAL A 66 15.18 3.91 3.18
CA VAL A 66 14.67 5.26 3.46
C VAL A 66 14.87 6.12 2.22
N GLY A 67 13.82 6.82 1.80
CA GLY A 67 13.85 7.73 0.67
C GLY A 67 14.59 9.04 0.96
N ASP A 68 14.15 10.12 0.32
CA ASP A 68 14.82 11.41 0.30
C ASP A 68 14.15 12.46 1.20
N ASN A 69 14.93 13.44 1.63
CA ASN A 69 14.46 14.66 2.30
C ASN A 69 13.64 14.42 3.60
N ASN A 70 13.92 13.35 4.34
CA ASN A 70 13.30 13.10 5.64
C ASN A 70 14.03 13.85 6.76
N ASP A 71 13.27 14.41 7.71
CA ASP A 71 13.79 14.96 8.98
C ASP A 71 13.47 13.96 10.11
N ILE A 72 14.46 13.17 10.49
CA ILE A 72 14.38 12.15 11.53
C ILE A 72 14.98 12.71 12.79
N ARG A 73 14.15 12.99 13.80
CA ARG A 73 14.54 13.74 14.99
C ARG A 73 15.16 12.86 16.07
N GLU A 74 15.60 13.51 17.13
CA GLU A 74 16.38 12.92 18.21
C GLU A 74 15.73 11.70 18.87
N PHE A 75 16.55 10.74 19.30
CA PHE A 75 16.13 9.51 19.98
C PHE A 75 15.13 8.64 19.21
N THR A 76 14.93 8.88 17.92
CA THR A 76 14.09 8.05 17.07
C THR A 76 14.74 6.68 16.87
N SER A 77 13.93 5.62 16.83
CA SER A 77 14.40 4.25 16.54
C SER A 77 13.68 3.68 15.33
N ILE A 78 14.45 3.28 14.31
CA ILE A 78 13.92 2.71 13.06
C ILE A 78 14.60 1.38 12.81
N HIS A 79 13.81 0.31 12.78
CA HIS A 79 14.32 -1.05 12.71
C HIS A 79 14.23 -1.63 11.30
N ARG A 80 15.21 -2.47 10.96
CA ARG A 80 15.19 -3.28 9.73
C ARG A 80 14.08 -4.34 9.78
N SER A 81 13.82 -4.97 8.64
CA SER A 81 12.86 -6.08 8.53
C SER A 81 13.16 -7.25 9.46
N SER A 82 12.13 -8.06 9.75
CA SER A 82 12.28 -9.27 10.57
C SER A 82 12.68 -10.51 9.77
N LYS A 83 12.60 -10.45 8.43
CA LYS A 83 12.84 -11.57 7.51
C LYS A 83 13.62 -11.12 6.28
N SER A 84 14.47 -12.00 5.75
CA SER A 84 15.32 -11.74 4.58
C SER A 84 14.58 -11.42 3.27
N ARG A 85 13.27 -11.67 3.19
CA ARG A 85 12.47 -11.39 1.99
C ARG A 85 11.67 -10.09 2.07
N ASP A 86 11.71 -9.43 3.21
CA ASP A 86 10.94 -8.21 3.46
C ASP A 86 11.90 -7.05 3.78
N ARG A 87 11.35 -5.84 3.84
CA ARG A 87 12.07 -4.60 4.10
C ARG A 87 11.20 -3.64 4.90
N THR A 88 11.77 -2.97 5.89
CA THR A 88 11.15 -1.74 6.37
C THR A 88 11.37 -0.67 5.29
N VAL A 89 10.33 0.08 4.93
CA VAL A 89 10.39 1.11 3.89
C VAL A 89 9.83 2.41 4.42
N ILE A 90 10.56 3.50 4.18
CA ILE A 90 10.13 4.87 4.45
C ILE A 90 10.33 5.68 3.17
N GLY A 91 9.29 6.35 2.71
CA GLY A 91 9.34 7.22 1.53
C GLY A 91 10.03 8.56 1.80
N ASP A 92 9.54 9.59 1.13
CA ASP A 92 10.17 10.90 1.03
C ASP A 92 9.45 11.97 1.84
N ASN A 93 10.18 13.03 2.20
CA ASN A 93 9.64 14.26 2.79
C ASN A 93 8.85 14.04 4.09
N ASN A 94 9.20 13.00 4.87
CA ASN A 94 8.57 12.75 6.15
C ASN A 94 9.26 13.53 7.28
N LEU A 95 8.46 14.05 8.20
CA LEU A 95 8.93 14.58 9.48
C LEU A 95 8.66 13.56 10.58
N ILE A 96 9.71 12.96 11.12
CA ILE A 96 9.64 11.94 12.16
C ILE A 96 10.17 12.56 13.46
N MET A 97 9.28 13.10 14.29
CA MET A 97 9.66 13.85 15.50
C MET A 97 10.29 12.97 16.58
N GLY A 98 10.78 13.62 17.65
CA GLY A 98 11.65 12.99 18.63
C GLY A 98 11.02 11.79 19.35
N SER A 99 11.85 10.79 19.61
CA SER A 99 11.47 9.54 20.31
C SER A 99 10.37 8.74 19.61
N CYS A 100 10.19 8.90 18.29
CA CYS A 100 9.35 8.02 17.51
C CYS A 100 9.98 6.61 17.38
N HIS A 101 9.13 5.61 17.17
CA HIS A 101 9.55 4.25 16.93
C HIS A 101 8.88 3.71 15.66
N ILE A 102 9.68 3.19 14.74
CA ILE A 102 9.23 2.49 13.54
C ILE A 102 9.79 1.07 13.62
N ALA A 103 8.90 0.12 13.90
CA ALA A 103 9.26 -1.28 14.01
C ALA A 103 9.56 -1.92 12.64
N HIS A 104 9.89 -3.20 12.69
CA HIS A 104 10.17 -4.01 11.51
C HIS A 104 9.02 -4.07 10.51
N ASP A 105 9.36 -4.19 9.24
CA ASP A 105 8.45 -4.48 8.13
C ASP A 105 7.35 -3.41 7.92
N CYS A 106 7.51 -2.23 8.52
CA CYS A 106 6.62 -1.10 8.27
C CYS A 106 6.80 -0.59 6.82
N LYS A 107 5.71 -0.11 6.23
CA LYS A 107 5.71 0.53 4.90
C LYS A 107 5.14 1.92 5.06
N ILE A 108 5.99 2.94 5.03
CA ILE A 108 5.62 4.33 5.24
C ILE A 108 5.78 5.09 3.92
N GLY A 109 4.73 5.78 3.51
CA GLY A 109 4.71 6.65 2.33
C GLY A 109 5.44 7.97 2.53
N ASN A 110 4.90 9.01 1.92
CA ASN A 110 5.55 10.31 1.74
C ASN A 110 4.78 11.43 2.44
N ASN A 111 5.48 12.52 2.75
CA ASN A 111 4.88 13.74 3.31
C ASN A 111 4.11 13.51 4.63
N ASN A 112 4.53 12.51 5.42
CA ASN A 112 3.92 12.20 6.70
C ASN A 112 4.53 13.03 7.82
N ILE A 113 3.72 13.29 8.86
CA ILE A 113 4.19 13.92 10.09
C ILE A 113 3.89 12.98 11.26
N PHE A 114 4.94 12.44 11.85
CA PHE A 114 4.86 11.70 13.09
C PHE A 114 5.28 12.58 14.25
N ALA A 115 4.33 13.02 15.08
CA ALA A 115 4.66 13.81 16.25
C ALA A 115 5.36 12.98 17.34
N ASN A 116 5.99 13.66 18.30
CA ASN A 116 6.85 13.03 19.31
C ASN A 116 6.24 11.77 19.93
N THR A 117 7.06 10.74 20.07
CA THR A 117 6.63 9.47 20.69
C THR A 117 5.47 8.81 19.93
N THR A 118 5.45 8.91 18.60
CA THR A 118 4.63 8.03 17.78
C THR A 118 5.30 6.66 17.67
N LEU A 119 4.60 5.61 18.09
CA LEU A 119 5.11 4.25 18.15
C LEU A 119 4.34 3.37 17.16
N LEU A 120 4.98 3.00 16.05
CA LEU A 120 4.44 2.08 15.06
C LEU A 120 5.00 0.67 15.32
N ALA A 121 4.12 -0.28 15.64
CA ALA A 121 4.50 -1.69 15.79
C ALA A 121 4.74 -2.36 14.43
N GLY A 122 5.12 -3.64 14.44
CA GLY A 122 5.56 -4.36 13.24
C GLY A 122 4.49 -4.42 12.15
N HIS A 123 4.91 -4.38 10.89
CA HIS A 123 4.04 -4.50 9.71
C HIS A 123 2.98 -3.40 9.56
N VAL A 124 3.14 -2.24 10.20
CA VAL A 124 2.22 -1.11 10.00
C VAL A 124 2.43 -0.51 8.62
N ILE A 125 1.33 -0.25 7.91
CA ILE A 125 1.34 0.46 6.63
C ILE A 125 0.79 1.86 6.86
N VAL A 126 1.54 2.87 6.43
CA VAL A 126 1.14 4.28 6.47
C VAL A 126 1.25 4.83 5.06
N GLU A 127 0.15 5.35 4.52
CA GLU A 127 0.18 6.00 3.21
C GLU A 127 0.71 7.44 3.28
N ASP A 128 0.47 8.24 2.24
CA ASP A 128 0.97 9.61 2.15
C ASP A 128 0.11 10.62 2.95
N TYR A 129 0.72 11.72 3.40
CA TYR A 129 0.07 12.85 4.06
C TYR A 129 -0.65 12.52 5.37
N VAL A 130 -0.28 11.44 6.03
CA VAL A 130 -0.77 11.03 7.35
C VAL A 130 -0.12 11.90 8.43
N HIS A 131 -0.93 12.27 9.43
CA HIS A 131 -0.48 13.06 10.56
C HIS A 131 -0.84 12.35 11.87
N THR A 132 0.13 12.20 12.76
CA THR A 132 -0.11 11.74 14.14
C THR A 132 0.13 12.86 15.13
N GLY A 133 -0.71 12.93 16.16
CA GLY A 133 -0.42 13.67 17.38
C GLY A 133 0.59 12.93 18.25
N GLY A 134 1.19 13.63 19.20
CA GLY A 134 2.23 13.04 20.05
C GLY A 134 1.69 11.91 20.93
N ALA A 135 2.57 10.99 21.34
CA ALA A 135 2.23 9.81 22.14
C ALA A 135 1.16 8.90 21.49
N THR A 136 1.16 8.80 20.17
CA THR A 136 0.28 7.88 19.44
C THR A 136 0.91 6.50 19.38
N VAL A 137 0.12 5.45 19.61
CA VAL A 137 0.54 4.05 19.49
C VAL A 137 -0.29 3.36 18.41
N VAL A 138 0.36 2.66 17.49
CA VAL A 138 -0.28 1.92 16.40
C VAL A 138 0.09 0.45 16.53
N HIS A 139 -0.92 -0.39 16.67
CA HIS A 139 -0.76 -1.82 16.82
C HIS A 139 -0.26 -2.47 15.51
N GLN A 140 0.38 -3.63 15.65
CA GLN A 140 0.95 -4.36 14.52
C GLN A 140 -0.11 -4.69 13.46
N PHE A 141 0.30 -4.69 12.19
CA PHE A 141 -0.55 -4.96 11.01
C PHE A 141 -1.65 -3.94 10.72
N CYS A 142 -1.72 -2.81 11.44
CA CYS A 142 -2.67 -1.75 11.11
C CYS A 142 -2.27 -1.02 9.82
N TYR A 143 -3.28 -0.59 9.09
CA TYR A 143 -3.16 0.26 7.91
C TYR A 143 -3.71 1.67 8.20
N ILE A 144 -2.95 2.70 7.85
CA ILE A 144 -3.31 4.11 8.05
C ILE A 144 -3.37 4.80 6.69
N GLY A 145 -4.59 5.13 6.26
CA GLY A 145 -4.87 5.69 4.95
C GLY A 145 -4.50 7.18 4.81
N SER A 146 -4.27 7.62 3.57
CA SER A 146 -3.79 8.96 3.26
C SER A 146 -4.66 10.08 3.82
N PHE A 147 -4.03 11.20 4.16
CA PHE A 147 -4.68 12.40 4.71
C PHE A 147 -5.45 12.17 6.02
N SER A 148 -5.24 11.02 6.67
CA SER A 148 -5.81 10.78 7.99
C SER A 148 -5.07 11.57 9.07
N PHE A 149 -5.78 11.81 10.17
CA PHE A 149 -5.22 12.45 11.36
C PHE A 149 -5.51 11.59 12.60
N ILE A 150 -4.46 11.21 13.31
CA ILE A 150 -4.55 10.46 14.56
C ILE A 150 -4.32 11.44 15.71
N GLY A 151 -5.30 11.60 16.60
CA GLY A 151 -5.17 12.48 17.77
C GLY A 151 -4.06 12.03 18.73
N GLY A 152 -3.44 12.96 19.45
CA GLY A 152 -2.41 12.63 20.42
C GLY A 152 -2.91 11.73 21.55
N GLY A 153 -2.02 10.89 22.09
CA GLY A 153 -2.36 9.92 23.13
C GLY A 153 -3.27 8.78 22.67
N SER A 154 -3.43 8.58 21.35
CA SER A 154 -4.35 7.56 20.84
C SER A 154 -3.68 6.20 20.72
N VAL A 155 -4.46 5.14 20.92
CA VAL A 155 -4.06 3.75 20.65
C VAL A 155 -4.91 3.21 19.51
N VAL A 156 -4.27 3.05 18.35
CA VAL A 156 -4.88 2.57 17.11
C VAL A 156 -4.69 1.05 17.03
N SER A 157 -5.78 0.29 17.13
CA SER A 157 -5.78 -1.18 17.05
C SER A 157 -6.50 -1.74 15.83
N GLN A 158 -7.01 -0.86 14.99
CA GLN A 158 -7.71 -1.16 13.75
C GLN A 158 -7.24 -0.18 12.69
N ASP A 159 -7.51 -0.51 11.43
CA ASP A 159 -7.16 0.37 10.32
C ASP A 159 -7.81 1.75 10.48
N VAL A 160 -7.23 2.76 9.84
CA VAL A 160 -7.74 4.13 9.79
C VAL A 160 -8.04 4.47 8.33
N PRO A 161 -9.30 4.80 7.97
CA PRO A 161 -9.62 5.08 6.58
C PRO A 161 -9.00 6.39 6.12
N LYS A 162 -8.85 6.53 4.81
CA LYS A 162 -8.35 7.77 4.20
C LYS A 162 -9.24 8.96 4.57
N TYR A 163 -8.60 10.13 4.72
CA TYR A 163 -9.24 11.41 5.03
C TYR A 163 -9.91 11.48 6.40
N MET A 164 -9.80 10.44 7.23
CA MET A 164 -10.50 10.37 8.52
C MET A 164 -9.66 10.88 9.67
N MET A 165 -10.34 11.30 10.73
CA MET A 165 -9.77 11.59 12.03
C MET A 165 -10.11 10.47 13.00
N VAL A 166 -9.14 10.00 13.78
CA VAL A 166 -9.37 9.04 14.87
C VAL A 166 -8.74 9.55 16.17
N SER A 167 -9.32 9.24 17.32
CA SER A 167 -8.68 9.57 18.61
C SER A 167 -9.16 8.72 19.80
N GLY A 168 -8.28 8.50 20.77
CA GLY A 168 -8.56 7.91 22.08
C GLY A 168 -7.71 6.67 22.41
N ASP A 169 -7.70 6.25 23.69
CA ASP A 169 -7.02 5.04 24.21
C ASP A 169 -7.59 3.73 23.63
N ARG A 170 -8.74 3.82 22.98
CA ARG A 170 -9.11 2.97 21.85
C ARG A 170 -9.57 3.92 20.77
N ALA A 171 -8.78 4.07 19.71
CA ALA A 171 -9.00 5.11 18.74
C ALA A 171 -10.34 4.89 18.03
N GLU A 172 -11.25 5.85 18.18
CA GLU A 172 -12.55 5.85 17.51
C GLU A 172 -12.57 6.88 16.41
N LEU A 173 -13.36 6.62 15.37
CA LEU A 173 -13.61 7.55 14.27
C LEU A 173 -14.26 8.84 14.80
N ARG A 174 -13.63 9.98 14.53
CA ARG A 174 -14.09 11.34 14.93
C ARG A 174 -14.61 12.17 13.78
N GLY A 175 -14.55 11.65 12.55
CA GLY A 175 -15.06 12.33 11.36
C GLY A 175 -14.00 12.50 10.28
N LEU A 176 -14.25 13.43 9.36
CA LEU A 176 -13.32 13.78 8.28
C LEU A 176 -12.31 14.83 8.75
N ASN A 177 -11.07 14.71 8.25
CA ASN A 177 -9.98 15.66 8.45
C ASN A 177 -10.15 16.89 7.55
N PHE A 178 -11.19 17.69 7.81
CA PHE A 178 -11.51 18.85 6.98
C PHE A 178 -10.38 19.87 6.91
N GLU A 179 -9.70 20.12 8.03
CA GLU A 179 -8.61 21.10 8.08
C GLU A 179 -7.38 20.60 7.33
N GLY A 180 -6.99 19.32 7.48
CA GLY A 180 -5.89 18.74 6.70
C GLY A 180 -6.16 18.77 5.20
N LEU A 181 -7.37 18.38 4.78
CA LEU A 181 -7.80 18.45 3.38
C LEU A 181 -7.70 19.87 2.80
N ARG A 182 -8.20 20.88 3.53
CA ARG A 182 -8.11 22.29 3.09
C ARG A 182 -6.67 22.76 2.95
N ARG A 183 -5.81 22.43 3.92
CA ARG A 183 -4.39 22.80 3.90
C ARG A 183 -3.64 22.14 2.74
N CYS A 184 -4.06 20.95 2.32
CA CYS A 184 -3.51 20.25 1.16
C CYS A 184 -4.13 20.70 -0.18
N GLY A 185 -4.95 21.76 -0.19
CA GLY A 185 -5.47 22.36 -1.42
C GLY A 185 -6.68 21.67 -2.05
N PHE A 186 -7.36 20.77 -1.33
CA PHE A 186 -8.60 20.15 -1.82
C PHE A 186 -9.68 21.21 -2.06
N GLN A 187 -10.38 21.10 -3.18
CA GLN A 187 -11.43 22.02 -3.56
C GLN A 187 -12.65 21.87 -2.63
N VAL A 188 -13.37 22.98 -2.45
CA VAL A 188 -14.61 23.00 -1.64
C VAL A 188 -15.63 21.98 -2.14
N THR A 189 -15.69 21.75 -3.45
CA THR A 189 -16.57 20.75 -4.10
C THR A 189 -16.18 19.33 -3.71
N GLU A 190 -14.89 18.99 -3.71
CA GLU A 190 -14.37 17.67 -3.31
C GLU A 190 -14.66 17.40 -1.83
N ILE A 191 -14.42 18.39 -0.97
CA ILE A 191 -14.70 18.29 0.46
C ILE A 191 -16.20 18.08 0.72
N LYS A 192 -17.08 18.75 -0.04
CA LYS A 192 -18.54 18.56 0.04
C LYS A 192 -18.93 17.13 -0.38
N SER A 193 -18.31 16.59 -1.42
CA SER A 193 -18.54 15.21 -1.87
C SER A 193 -18.11 14.19 -0.81
N LEU A 194 -16.91 14.35 -0.23
CA LEU A 194 -16.42 13.52 0.87
C LEU A 194 -17.35 13.57 2.09
N ARG A 195 -17.83 14.75 2.47
CA ARG A 195 -18.79 14.92 3.57
C ARG A 195 -20.10 14.18 3.31
N THR A 196 -20.58 14.21 2.07
CA THR A 196 -21.81 13.52 1.68
C THR A 196 -21.64 12.01 1.78
N ALA A 197 -20.52 11.49 1.29
CA ALA A 197 -20.16 10.08 1.38
C ALA A 197 -20.01 9.61 2.84
N TYR A 198 -19.27 10.37 3.66
CA TYR A 198 -19.09 10.09 5.09
C TYR A 198 -20.43 9.95 5.81
N ARG A 199 -21.37 10.88 5.58
CA ARG A 199 -22.70 10.83 6.21
C ARG A 199 -23.47 9.58 5.80
N LYS A 200 -23.47 9.23 4.51
CA LYS A 200 -24.14 8.03 4.03
C LYS A 200 -23.59 6.75 4.67
N ILE A 201 -22.26 6.65 4.80
CA ILE A 201 -21.60 5.43 5.30
C ILE A 201 -21.73 5.32 6.84
N PHE A 202 -21.35 6.38 7.55
CA PHE A 202 -21.11 6.35 8.99
C PHE A 202 -22.22 6.99 9.84
N MET A 203 -23.17 7.71 9.24
CA MET A 203 -24.28 8.36 9.95
C MET A 203 -25.63 7.91 9.37
N PRO A 204 -26.02 6.63 9.55
CA PRO A 204 -27.32 6.15 9.09
C PRO A 204 -28.45 6.93 9.76
N SER A 205 -29.44 7.35 8.98
CA SER A 205 -30.72 7.81 9.54
C SER A 205 -31.48 6.62 10.13
N ASN A 206 -32.17 6.81 11.25
CA ASN A 206 -32.97 5.78 11.94
C ASN A 206 -34.04 5.09 11.06
N THR A 207 -34.30 5.59 9.86
CA THR A 207 -35.22 5.02 8.87
C THR A 207 -34.58 4.01 7.91
N ASN A 208 -33.25 3.94 7.83
CA ASN A 208 -32.56 2.98 6.96
C ASN A 208 -32.07 1.79 7.79
N SER A 209 -32.71 0.62 7.61
CA SER A 209 -32.32 -0.67 8.19
C SER A 209 -31.06 -1.28 7.54
N MET A 210 -30.36 -0.52 6.70
CA MET A 210 -29.29 -1.03 5.84
C MET A 210 -27.99 -1.24 6.61
N GLY A 211 -27.30 -2.33 6.31
CA GLY A 211 -25.99 -2.67 6.87
C GLY A 211 -24.90 -1.67 6.45
N PHE A 212 -23.76 -1.68 7.14
CA PHE A 212 -22.60 -0.85 6.75
C PHE A 212 -22.19 -1.10 5.30
N ASP A 213 -22.18 -2.37 4.89
CA ASP A 213 -21.77 -2.80 3.55
C ASP A 213 -22.69 -2.26 2.45
N GLU A 214 -24.01 -2.25 2.71
CA GLU A 214 -25.01 -1.74 1.75
C GLU A 214 -24.94 -0.21 1.62
N ARG A 215 -24.68 0.50 2.72
CA ARG A 215 -24.48 1.96 2.68
C ARG A 215 -23.18 2.34 1.95
N LEU A 216 -22.15 1.50 2.07
CA LEU A 216 -20.92 1.64 1.31
C LEU A 216 -21.20 1.42 -0.18
N TYR A 217 -22.00 0.41 -0.54
CA TYR A 217 -22.40 0.12 -1.92
C TYR A 217 -23.15 1.28 -2.60
N GLU A 218 -24.14 1.89 -1.93
CA GLU A 218 -24.89 3.03 -2.48
C GLU A 218 -24.05 4.28 -2.78
N VAL A 219 -22.92 4.43 -2.09
CA VAL A 219 -21.99 5.54 -2.33
C VAL A 219 -21.11 5.26 -3.53
N VAL A 220 -20.76 4.00 -3.81
CA VAL A 220 -19.81 3.60 -4.85
C VAL A 220 -20.43 3.64 -6.25
N LEU A 221 -21.71 3.27 -6.40
CA LEU A 221 -22.39 3.17 -7.71
C LEU A 221 -22.54 4.49 -8.51
N PRO A 222 -22.78 5.68 -7.91
CA PRO A 222 -23.05 6.90 -8.70
C PRO A 222 -21.81 7.70 -9.12
N LEU A 223 -20.59 7.24 -8.82
CA LEU A 223 -19.39 8.09 -8.90
C LEU A 223 -18.66 7.94 -10.24
N SER A 224 -18.49 9.08 -10.94
CA SER A 224 -17.74 9.17 -12.20
C SER A 224 -16.33 8.57 -12.12
N LEU A 225 -15.79 8.12 -13.26
CA LEU A 225 -14.48 7.44 -13.42
C LEU A 225 -13.30 8.12 -12.69
N ASN A 226 -13.32 9.45 -12.52
CA ASN A 226 -12.29 10.21 -11.81
C ASN A 226 -12.34 10.04 -10.29
N ILE A 227 -13.51 9.71 -9.74
CA ILE A 227 -13.70 9.46 -8.31
C ILE A 227 -13.46 7.98 -8.00
N MET A 228 -13.67 7.03 -8.93
CA MET A 228 -13.31 5.62 -8.70
C MET A 228 -11.84 5.40 -8.30
N LYS A 229 -10.89 6.24 -8.75
CA LYS A 229 -9.48 6.20 -8.30
C LYS A 229 -9.30 6.58 -6.83
N ILE A 230 -10.13 7.51 -6.33
CA ILE A 230 -10.19 7.94 -4.92
C ILE A 230 -10.82 6.84 -4.03
N TRP A 231 -11.63 5.95 -4.62
CA TRP A 231 -12.39 4.92 -3.90
C TRP A 231 -11.86 3.49 -4.03
N ALA A 232 -11.04 3.15 -5.03
CA ALA A 232 -10.22 1.92 -5.01
C ALA A 232 -9.33 1.85 -3.74
N ALA A 233 -8.95 3.03 -3.27
CA ALA A 233 -8.30 3.34 -2.02
C ALA A 233 -9.13 2.99 -0.75
N PHE A 234 -10.47 2.99 -0.84
CA PHE A 234 -11.40 2.57 0.23
C PHE A 234 -11.69 1.06 0.16
N LEU A 235 -11.46 0.43 -0.99
CA LEU A 235 -11.73 -0.98 -1.27
C LEU A 235 -10.59 -1.93 -0.83
N LEU A 236 -9.40 -1.38 -0.60
CA LEU A 236 -8.30 -2.08 0.07
C LEU A 236 -8.51 -2.22 1.60
N TYR A 237 -9.58 -1.64 2.13
CA TYR A 237 -9.94 -1.64 3.55
C TYR A 237 -10.62 -2.94 4.02
N VAL A 238 -10.69 -3.94 3.15
CA VAL A 238 -11.34 -5.21 3.46
C VAL A 238 -10.27 -6.29 3.57
N PRO A 239 -10.06 -6.91 4.75
CA PRO A 239 -9.26 -8.12 4.86
C PRO A 239 -9.78 -9.15 3.85
N CYS A 240 -8.89 -9.82 3.10
CA CYS A 240 -9.22 -10.78 2.02
C CYS A 240 -10.16 -11.95 2.42
N SER A 241 -10.56 -12.01 3.70
CA SER A 241 -11.52 -12.94 4.29
C SER A 241 -12.96 -12.39 4.45
N SER A 242 -13.25 -11.15 4.05
CA SER A 242 -14.61 -10.60 4.16
C SER A 242 -15.42 -10.81 2.86
N PRO A 243 -16.75 -11.09 2.98
CA PRO A 243 -17.69 -11.24 1.86
C PRO A 243 -17.66 -10.11 0.82
N PHE A 244 -17.05 -8.97 1.17
CA PHE A 244 -16.94 -7.79 0.33
C PHE A 244 -16.01 -7.97 -0.89
N VAL A 245 -14.92 -8.76 -0.79
CA VAL A 245 -14.06 -9.05 -1.97
C VAL A 245 -14.83 -9.87 -3.01
N ILE A 246 -15.67 -10.79 -2.54
CA ILE A 246 -16.58 -11.59 -3.38
C ILE A 246 -17.66 -10.70 -4.00
N LEU A 247 -18.18 -9.72 -3.25
CA LEU A 247 -19.16 -8.77 -3.75
C LEU A 247 -18.55 -7.80 -4.78
N LEU A 248 -17.31 -7.35 -4.57
CA LEU A 248 -16.61 -6.49 -5.52
C LEU A 248 -16.31 -7.22 -6.84
N LEU A 249 -15.92 -8.49 -6.75
CA LEU A 249 -15.79 -9.38 -7.91
C LEU A 249 -17.13 -9.59 -8.61
N LYS A 250 -18.23 -9.77 -7.88
CA LYS A 250 -19.58 -9.82 -8.46
C LYS A 250 -19.97 -8.53 -9.17
N ILE A 251 -19.60 -7.36 -8.62
CA ILE A 251 -19.88 -6.05 -9.23
C ILE A 251 -19.04 -5.84 -10.49
N VAL A 252 -17.76 -6.21 -10.47
CA VAL A 252 -16.90 -6.18 -11.66
C VAL A 252 -17.44 -7.14 -12.73
N VAL A 253 -17.94 -8.31 -12.33
CA VAL A 253 -18.59 -9.28 -13.21
C VAL A 253 -19.94 -8.77 -13.75
N GLU A 254 -20.78 -8.14 -12.93
CA GLU A 254 -22.07 -7.57 -13.34
C GLU A 254 -21.91 -6.33 -14.24
N TYR A 255 -20.91 -5.49 -13.96
CA TYR A 255 -20.55 -4.36 -14.80
C TYR A 255 -19.88 -4.79 -16.11
N ALA A 256 -19.11 -5.88 -16.10
CA ALA A 256 -18.62 -6.51 -17.33
C ALA A 256 -19.75 -7.20 -18.12
N ASN A 257 -20.80 -7.71 -17.45
CA ASN A 257 -21.98 -8.31 -18.07
C ASN A 257 -22.90 -7.28 -18.75
N SER A 258 -22.73 -5.97 -18.55
CA SER A 258 -23.51 -4.97 -19.28
C SER A 258 -23.01 -4.73 -20.70
N ASP A 259 -21.82 -5.19 -21.08
CA ASP A 259 -21.26 -5.08 -22.43
C ASP A 259 -20.44 -6.34 -22.85
N ASN A 260 -21.02 -7.14 -23.76
CA ASN A 260 -20.44 -8.30 -24.48
C ASN A 260 -20.48 -9.71 -23.82
N GLY A 261 -21.56 -10.44 -24.07
CA GLY A 261 -21.87 -11.78 -23.53
C GLY A 261 -21.26 -13.00 -24.26
N ALA A 262 -19.94 -13.12 -24.36
CA ALA A 262 -19.32 -14.39 -24.77
C ALA A 262 -17.97 -14.70 -24.07
N VAL A 263 -17.23 -13.68 -23.65
CA VAL A 263 -15.96 -13.84 -22.92
C VAL A 263 -16.20 -14.21 -21.44
N LEU A 264 -17.41 -13.94 -20.94
CA LEU A 264 -17.74 -13.95 -19.51
C LEU A 264 -18.08 -15.33 -18.93
N GLU A 265 -18.58 -16.27 -19.73
CA GLU A 265 -18.79 -17.65 -19.26
C GLU A 265 -17.46 -18.36 -18.95
N SER A 266 -16.42 -18.08 -19.74
CA SER A 266 -15.07 -18.61 -19.51
C SER A 266 -14.46 -17.98 -18.24
N ILE A 267 -14.63 -16.67 -18.05
CA ILE A 267 -14.09 -15.94 -16.88
C ILE A 267 -14.78 -16.39 -15.57
N ALA A 268 -16.10 -16.56 -15.56
CA ALA A 268 -16.84 -17.06 -14.41
C ALA A 268 -16.39 -18.49 -14.00
N GLY A 269 -16.07 -19.35 -14.99
CA GLY A 269 -15.49 -20.67 -14.75
C GLY A 269 -14.11 -20.64 -14.07
N HIS A 270 -13.23 -19.72 -14.49
CA HIS A 270 -11.90 -19.55 -13.89
C HIS A 270 -11.98 -18.97 -12.46
N PHE A 271 -12.95 -18.11 -12.18
CA PHE A 271 -13.20 -17.58 -10.82
C PHE A 271 -13.71 -18.65 -9.85
N GLN A 272 -14.57 -19.57 -10.32
CA GLN A 272 -15.03 -20.72 -9.53
C GLN A 272 -13.84 -21.62 -9.12
N ALA A 273 -12.89 -21.82 -10.03
CA ALA A 273 -11.66 -22.57 -9.76
C ALA A 273 -10.75 -21.85 -8.75
N MET A 274 -10.59 -20.52 -8.88
CA MET A 274 -9.85 -19.70 -7.91
C MET A 274 -10.45 -19.77 -6.51
N TYR A 275 -11.78 -19.78 -6.39
CA TYR A 275 -12.50 -19.92 -5.12
C TYR A 275 -12.23 -21.27 -4.44
N SER A 276 -12.15 -22.36 -5.20
CA SER A 276 -11.78 -23.68 -4.68
C SER A 276 -10.31 -23.75 -4.23
N ILE A 277 -9.41 -23.00 -4.88
CA ILE A 277 -7.97 -22.94 -4.54
C ILE A 277 -7.72 -22.04 -3.31
N CYS A 278 -8.45 -20.93 -3.18
CA CYS A 278 -8.37 -19.99 -2.05
C CYS A 278 -8.73 -20.62 -0.69
N GLY A 279 -9.47 -21.74 -0.67
CA GLY A 279 -9.75 -22.49 0.55
C GLY A 279 -8.52 -23.14 1.19
N MET A 280 -7.35 -23.15 0.52
CA MET A 280 -6.21 -23.97 0.94
C MET A 280 -4.85 -23.26 1.14
N TYR A 281 -4.56 -22.04 0.65
CA TYR A 281 -3.19 -21.48 0.75
C TYR A 281 -3.06 -19.93 0.89
N GLN A 282 -1.86 -19.48 1.29
CA GLN A 282 -1.47 -18.17 1.87
C GLN A 282 -1.72 -16.89 1.04
N ARG A 283 -1.83 -15.76 1.77
CA ARG A 283 -2.44 -14.45 1.43
C ARG A 283 -1.76 -13.55 0.38
N GLU A 284 -0.45 -13.65 0.13
CA GLU A 284 0.28 -12.63 -0.66
C GLU A 284 0.14 -12.75 -2.20
N PRO A 285 0.25 -13.93 -2.83
CA PRO A 285 0.25 -14.03 -4.30
C PRO A 285 -1.07 -13.61 -4.95
N ILE A 286 -2.16 -13.77 -4.21
CA ILE A 286 -3.53 -13.49 -4.67
C ILE A 286 -3.79 -11.99 -4.75
N GLN A 287 -3.21 -11.20 -3.84
CA GLN A 287 -3.37 -9.74 -3.84
C GLN A 287 -2.65 -9.10 -5.02
N GLU A 288 -1.45 -9.59 -5.36
CA GLU A 288 -0.71 -9.12 -6.54
C GLU A 288 -1.41 -9.48 -7.85
N ALA A 289 -1.95 -10.70 -7.95
CA ALA A 289 -2.72 -11.14 -9.11
C ALA A 289 -4.00 -10.30 -9.31
N LEU A 290 -4.74 -10.04 -8.22
CA LEU A 290 -5.95 -9.22 -8.25
C LEU A 290 -5.64 -7.76 -8.60
N ALA A 291 -4.54 -7.21 -8.07
CA ALA A 291 -4.09 -5.85 -8.38
C ALA A 291 -3.64 -5.69 -9.85
N CYS A 292 -2.93 -6.68 -10.40
CA CYS A 292 -2.57 -6.70 -11.83
C CYS A 292 -3.82 -6.77 -12.72
N PHE A 293 -4.80 -7.59 -12.36
CA PHE A 293 -6.06 -7.72 -13.11
C PHE A 293 -6.87 -6.42 -13.10
N ILE A 294 -7.00 -5.77 -11.95
CA ILE A 294 -7.70 -4.48 -11.82
C ILE A 294 -6.98 -3.39 -12.62
N LYS A 295 -5.64 -3.36 -12.62
CA LYS A 295 -4.85 -2.41 -13.42
C LYS A 295 -5.04 -2.62 -14.93
N ALA A 296 -5.09 -3.87 -15.38
CA ALA A 296 -5.36 -4.23 -16.77
C ALA A 296 -6.80 -3.85 -17.19
N ALA A 297 -7.80 -4.13 -16.34
CA ALA A 297 -9.20 -3.81 -16.62
C ALA A 297 -9.50 -2.29 -16.65
N ILE A 298 -8.73 -1.48 -15.91
CA ILE A 298 -8.90 -0.02 -15.84
C ILE A 298 -8.01 0.73 -16.87
N GLY A 299 -7.21 0.00 -17.67
CA GLY A 299 -6.34 0.59 -18.69
C GLY A 299 -5.18 1.43 -18.12
N LEU A 300 -4.71 1.11 -16.91
CA LEU A 300 -3.59 1.80 -16.29
C LEU A 300 -2.26 1.17 -16.73
N THR A 301 -1.33 2.01 -17.20
CA THR A 301 0.04 1.66 -17.58
C THR A 301 0.80 1.08 -16.39
N TYR A 302 1.57 0.01 -16.60
CA TYR A 302 2.52 -0.50 -15.60
C TYR A 302 3.97 -0.39 -16.12
N VAL A 303 4.92 -0.24 -15.19
CA VAL A 303 6.37 -0.20 -15.46
C VAL A 303 6.96 -1.53 -15.03
N THR A 304 7.53 -2.27 -15.97
CA THR A 304 8.18 -3.55 -15.66
C THR A 304 9.44 -3.37 -14.82
N ARG A 305 9.91 -4.44 -14.18
CA ARG A 305 11.11 -4.44 -13.32
C ARG A 305 12.40 -4.07 -14.07
N THR A 306 12.36 -3.98 -15.40
CA THR A 306 13.44 -3.54 -16.30
C THR A 306 13.33 -2.07 -16.72
N GLY A 307 12.32 -1.34 -16.24
CA GLY A 307 12.17 0.10 -16.49
C GLY A 307 11.37 0.47 -17.75
N GLU A 308 10.80 -0.50 -18.48
CA GLU A 308 9.99 -0.20 -19.67
C GLU A 308 8.53 0.11 -19.31
N ARG A 309 8.02 1.22 -19.85
CA ARG A 309 6.61 1.62 -19.78
C ARG A 309 5.84 0.91 -20.89
N VAL A 310 4.96 -0.02 -20.55
CA VAL A 310 4.07 -0.66 -21.53
C VAL A 310 2.66 -0.10 -21.36
N ALA A 311 2.20 0.64 -22.38
CA ALA A 311 0.82 1.08 -22.46
C ALA A 311 -0.03 0.01 -23.15
N TYR A 312 -1.05 -0.47 -22.45
CA TYR A 312 -2.12 -1.26 -23.06
C TYR A 312 -3.05 -0.32 -23.82
N THR A 313 -2.59 0.21 -24.95
CA THR A 313 -3.47 0.87 -25.92
C THR A 313 -3.93 -0.15 -26.95
N ASN A 314 -5.22 -0.48 -26.94
CA ASN A 314 -5.92 -1.35 -27.89
C ASN A 314 -5.31 -2.75 -28.07
N VAL A 315 -5.28 -3.53 -27.01
CA VAL A 315 -5.03 -4.98 -27.12
C VAL A 315 -6.36 -5.65 -27.46
N SER A 316 -6.42 -6.34 -28.60
CA SER A 316 -7.61 -7.11 -29.00
C SER A 316 -7.91 -8.20 -27.97
N ASN A 317 -9.21 -8.49 -27.76
CA ASN A 317 -9.71 -9.42 -26.75
C ASN A 317 -9.03 -10.81 -26.79
N THR A 318 -8.49 -11.21 -27.93
CA THR A 318 -7.74 -12.45 -28.14
C THR A 318 -6.35 -12.46 -27.50
N CYS A 319 -5.67 -11.31 -27.40
CA CYS A 319 -4.34 -11.22 -26.76
C CYS A 319 -4.42 -11.31 -25.24
N ILE A 320 -5.50 -10.79 -24.63
CA ILE A 320 -5.73 -10.90 -23.17
C ILE A 320 -5.96 -12.36 -22.79
N LEU A 321 -6.76 -13.09 -23.58
CA LEU A 321 -7.03 -14.51 -23.36
C LEU A 321 -5.79 -15.39 -23.56
N ASN A 322 -4.95 -15.10 -24.57
CA ASN A 322 -3.69 -15.83 -24.79
C ASN A 322 -2.61 -15.53 -23.73
N SER A 323 -2.64 -14.33 -23.13
CA SER A 323 -1.76 -13.98 -22.01
C SER A 323 -2.18 -14.67 -20.71
N LEU A 324 -3.49 -14.86 -20.51
CA LEU A 324 -4.05 -15.56 -19.35
C LEU A 324 -3.88 -17.08 -19.44
N SER A 325 -4.00 -17.68 -20.62
CA SER A 325 -3.72 -19.11 -20.81
C SER A 325 -2.24 -19.44 -20.61
N SER A 326 -1.34 -18.51 -20.94
CA SER A 326 0.11 -18.68 -20.72
C SER A 326 0.51 -18.59 -19.23
N ILE A 327 -0.33 -18.00 -18.37
CA ILE A 327 -0.14 -17.97 -16.92
C ILE A 327 -0.59 -19.29 -16.27
N PHE A 328 -1.41 -20.09 -16.96
CA PHE A 328 -2.03 -21.31 -16.42
C PHE A 328 -1.69 -22.55 -17.26
N ILE A 329 -0.41 -22.89 -17.39
CA ILE A 329 -0.02 -24.27 -17.76
C ILE A 329 1.06 -24.75 -16.77
N PHE A 330 0.74 -25.86 -16.10
CA PHE A 330 1.46 -26.62 -15.05
C PHE A 330 1.09 -26.33 -13.58
N VAL A 331 -0.03 -26.94 -13.16
CA VAL A 331 -0.28 -27.34 -11.76
C VAL A 331 -0.45 -28.86 -11.74
N GLU A 332 0.62 -29.60 -12.02
CA GLU A 332 0.79 -30.99 -11.61
C GLU A 332 2.29 -31.17 -11.33
N ASP A 333 2.62 -31.50 -10.08
CA ASP A 333 3.95 -31.76 -9.50
C ASP A 333 4.87 -30.58 -9.08
N ARG A 334 4.64 -30.11 -7.84
CA ARG A 334 5.58 -29.64 -6.79
C ARG A 334 6.81 -28.75 -7.10
N HIS A 335 6.90 -28.05 -8.22
CA HIS A 335 7.89 -26.97 -8.38
C HIS A 335 7.30 -25.80 -9.18
N LEU A 336 7.35 -24.58 -8.63
CA LEU A 336 7.00 -23.36 -9.35
C LEU A 336 8.24 -22.90 -10.14
N LEU A 337 8.25 -23.11 -11.46
CA LEU A 337 9.23 -22.55 -12.40
C LEU A 337 8.49 -21.54 -13.27
N LEU A 338 8.90 -20.27 -13.22
CA LEU A 338 8.44 -19.22 -14.14
C LEU A 338 9.11 -19.46 -15.50
N MET A 339 8.35 -19.89 -16.51
CA MET A 339 8.80 -19.89 -17.90
C MET A 339 8.74 -18.47 -18.46
N SER A 340 9.90 -17.92 -18.83
CA SER A 340 10.00 -16.80 -19.76
C SER A 340 10.24 -17.37 -21.16
N GLU A 341 9.24 -17.36 -22.04
CA GLU A 341 9.44 -17.29 -23.49
C GLU A 341 8.11 -17.13 -24.22
N CYS A 342 8.08 -16.17 -25.16
CA CYS A 342 7.39 -16.19 -26.46
C CYS A 342 6.73 -14.83 -26.81
N VAL A 343 7.40 -14.06 -27.67
CA VAL A 343 6.84 -13.71 -28.99
C VAL A 343 7.95 -13.83 -30.02
N GLY A 344 8.06 -15.02 -30.62
CA GLY A 344 8.65 -15.22 -31.94
C GLY A 344 7.52 -15.33 -32.96
N HIS A 345 7.60 -14.51 -34.02
CA HIS A 345 6.99 -14.64 -35.36
C HIS A 345 5.59 -15.26 -35.51
N GLU A 346 4.63 -14.45 -35.99
CA GLU A 346 3.87 -14.74 -37.23
C GLU A 346 3.11 -13.48 -37.70
N TYR A 347 3.74 -12.71 -38.59
CA TYR A 347 3.08 -11.69 -39.41
C TYR A 347 2.54 -12.38 -40.67
N TYR A 348 1.24 -12.61 -40.73
CA TYR A 348 0.58 -12.92 -42.00
C TYR A 348 0.45 -11.63 -42.83
N LYS A 349 1.16 -11.61 -43.96
CA LYS A 349 0.98 -10.66 -45.06
C LYS A 349 -0.44 -10.80 -45.63
N GLY A 350 -1.17 -9.69 -45.66
CA GLY A 350 -2.30 -9.47 -46.56
C GLY A 350 -2.06 -8.14 -47.27
N ASN A 351 -1.67 -8.22 -48.54
CA ASN A 351 -1.61 -7.09 -49.47
C ASN A 351 -2.97 -6.37 -49.55
N GLU A 352 -2.96 -5.05 -49.68
CA GLU A 352 -3.45 -4.43 -50.91
C GLU A 352 -2.90 -3.01 -51.07
N ASP A 353 -2.56 -2.74 -52.32
CA ASP A 353 -1.86 -1.59 -52.88
C ASP A 353 -2.62 -0.26 -52.72
N SER A 354 -1.89 0.85 -52.66
CA SER A 354 -1.88 1.88 -53.73
C SER A 354 -1.28 3.22 -53.25
N GLY A 355 -0.31 3.73 -54.02
CA GLY A 355 0.10 5.14 -54.03
C GLY A 355 1.53 5.41 -53.62
#